data_AF-A0A2E0LZ13-F1
#
_entry.id   AF-A0A2E0LZ13-F1
#
_cell.length_a   1.000
_cell.length_b   1.000
_cell.length_c   1.000
_cell.angle_alpha   90.00
_cell.angle_beta   90.00
_cell.angle_gamma   90.00
#
_symmetry.space_group_name_H-M   'P 1'
#
loop_
_entity.id
_entity.type
_entity.pdbx_description
1 polymer ?
#
loop_
_entity_poly.entity_id
_entity_poly.type
_entity_poly.pdbx_seq_one_letter_code
_entity_poly.pdbx_strand_id
1 'polypeptide(L)'
;MQPDRTDIPPAQAVLIDGPDALTAITSNPEAIPADCWFITPDHVGRQLGLGWAVAVQEVLTSLSAGWHLIADCGNSAGDAAHAISLGLPGTVFYGDDLDENAKADVAERLSSMAEQRGTVFLSQRPAVQPAFHTP
;
A
#
# COMPACT_ATOMS: atom_id res chain seq x y z
N MET A 1 -24.75 4.18 -9.35
CA MET A 1 -23.89 3.59 -8.30
C MET A 1 -22.61 4.40 -8.31
N GLN A 2 -22.38 5.20 -7.28
CA GLN A 2 -21.15 6.00 -7.14
C GLN A 2 -20.01 5.06 -6.73
N PRO A 3 -18.75 5.29 -7.16
CA PRO A 3 -17.61 4.56 -6.64
C PRO A 3 -17.46 4.94 -5.16
N ASP A 4 -17.71 3.99 -4.27
CA ASP A 4 -17.63 4.17 -2.83
C ASP A 4 -16.16 3.97 -2.41
N ARG A 5 -15.54 5.05 -1.88
CA ARG A 5 -14.26 5.10 -1.15
C ARG A 5 -12.97 4.77 -1.93
N THR A 6 -12.37 5.78 -2.57
CA THR A 6 -10.94 5.75 -2.98
C THR A 6 -10.16 7.05 -2.71
N ASP A 7 -10.71 8.01 -1.94
CA ASP A 7 -10.13 9.36 -1.86
C ASP A 7 -9.57 9.78 -0.49
N ILE A 8 -9.60 8.92 0.54
CA ILE A 8 -9.11 9.30 1.87
C ILE A 8 -7.81 8.55 2.18
N PRO A 9 -6.67 9.27 2.26
CA PRO A 9 -5.42 8.73 2.80
C PRO A 9 -5.67 8.10 4.17
N PRO A 10 -5.26 6.85 4.42
CA PRO A 10 -5.46 6.25 5.73
C PRO A 10 -4.59 6.96 6.77
N ALA A 11 -5.19 7.30 7.91
CA ALA A 11 -4.44 7.82 9.05
C ALA A 11 -3.52 6.77 9.68
N GLN A 12 -3.90 5.49 9.57
CA GLN A 12 -3.16 4.36 10.11
C GLN A 12 -3.30 3.12 9.19
N ALA A 13 -2.25 2.32 9.10
CA ALA A 13 -2.23 1.05 8.38
C ALA A 13 -1.61 -0.08 9.22
N VAL A 14 -2.00 -1.32 8.94
CA VAL A 14 -1.40 -2.53 9.52
C VAL A 14 -0.22 -2.98 8.65
N LEU A 15 0.92 -3.18 9.28
CA LEU A 15 2.15 -3.60 8.60
C LEU A 15 2.07 -5.08 8.23
N ILE A 16 2.35 -5.40 6.97
CA ILE A 16 2.61 -6.76 6.50
C ILE A 16 4.09 -6.85 6.13
N ASP A 17 4.92 -7.09 7.15
CA ASP A 17 6.39 -7.13 7.06
C ASP A 17 6.96 -8.50 6.61
N GLY A 18 6.09 -9.43 6.24
CA GLY A 18 6.49 -10.71 5.68
C GLY A 18 5.40 -11.79 5.70
N PRO A 19 5.76 -13.03 5.37
CA PRO A 19 4.83 -14.17 5.34
C PRO A 19 4.14 -14.45 6.68
N ASP A 20 4.84 -14.24 7.80
CA ASP A 20 4.28 -14.52 9.13
C ASP A 20 3.16 -13.54 9.48
N ALA A 21 3.33 -12.24 9.17
CA ALA A 21 2.29 -11.22 9.33
C ALA A 21 1.07 -11.52 8.45
N LEU A 22 1.29 -11.91 7.18
CA LEU A 22 0.20 -12.32 6.29
C LEU A 22 -0.53 -13.55 6.84
N THR A 23 0.21 -14.53 7.36
CA THR A 23 -0.36 -15.74 7.97
C THR A 23 -1.24 -15.39 9.17
N ALA A 24 -0.80 -14.49 10.05
CA ALA A 24 -1.59 -14.02 11.19
C ALA A 24 -2.92 -13.39 10.75
N ILE A 25 -2.89 -12.55 9.71
CA ILE A 25 -4.10 -11.93 9.13
C ILE A 25 -5.05 -12.99 8.57
N THR A 26 -4.54 -13.92 7.77
CA THR A 26 -5.36 -14.97 7.14
C THR A 26 -5.91 -16.01 8.11
N SER A 27 -5.28 -16.18 9.27
CA SER A 27 -5.70 -17.16 10.29
C SER A 27 -6.92 -16.69 11.08
N ASN A 28 -7.14 -15.38 11.19
CA ASN A 28 -8.30 -14.82 11.89
C ASN A 28 -8.79 -13.50 11.24
N PRO A 29 -9.31 -13.57 10.01
CA PRO A 29 -9.69 -12.38 9.28
C PRO A 29 -10.87 -11.63 9.92
N GLU A 30 -11.76 -12.33 10.63
CA GLU A 30 -12.92 -11.73 11.29
C GLU A 30 -12.57 -10.83 12.49
N ALA A 31 -11.36 -10.98 13.04
CA ALA A 31 -10.86 -10.10 14.10
C ALA A 31 -10.38 -8.74 13.59
N ILE A 32 -10.30 -8.56 12.27
CA ILE A 32 -9.78 -7.36 11.64
C ILE A 32 -10.94 -6.50 11.11
N PRO A 33 -10.98 -5.19 11.44
CA PRO A 33 -12.03 -4.28 10.93
C PRO A 33 -12.10 -4.28 9.40
N ALA A 34 -13.31 -4.24 8.84
CA ALA A 34 -13.54 -4.29 7.39
C ALA A 34 -12.98 -3.08 6.61
N ASP A 35 -12.70 -1.96 7.28
CA ASP A 35 -12.11 -0.75 6.70
C ASP A 35 -10.60 -0.63 6.95
N CYS A 36 -9.95 -1.74 7.32
CA CYS A 36 -8.51 -1.78 7.57
C CYS A 36 -7.69 -1.59 6.29
N TRP A 37 -6.68 -0.73 6.39
CA TRP A 37 -5.64 -0.56 5.38
C TRP A 37 -4.39 -1.33 5.80
N PHE A 38 -3.81 -2.04 4.86
CA PHE A 38 -2.54 -2.72 5.04
C PHE A 38 -1.43 -2.01 4.27
N ILE A 39 -0.20 -2.20 4.72
CA ILE A 39 0.97 -1.69 4.02
C ILE A 39 2.06 -2.76 3.96
N THR A 40 2.55 -3.05 2.75
CA THR A 40 3.80 -3.80 2.59
C THR A 40 4.95 -2.79 2.62
N PRO A 41 5.88 -2.87 3.58
CA PRO A 41 6.94 -1.88 3.70
C PRO A 41 8.02 -2.05 2.62
N ASP A 42 8.71 -0.95 2.34
CA ASP A 42 9.72 -0.83 1.28
C ASP A 42 10.88 -1.84 1.41
N HIS A 43 11.29 -2.17 2.64
CA HIS A 43 12.35 -3.17 2.86
C HIS A 43 11.93 -4.59 2.44
N VAL A 44 10.65 -4.94 2.57
CA VAL A 44 10.11 -6.21 2.06
C VAL A 44 10.03 -6.17 0.54
N GLY A 45 9.59 -5.04 -0.03
CA GLY A 45 9.62 -4.81 -1.48
C GLY A 45 11.03 -4.95 -2.08
N ARG A 46 12.06 -4.50 -1.36
CA ARG A 46 13.46 -4.68 -1.76
C ARG A 46 13.94 -6.14 -1.72
N GLN A 47 13.38 -6.96 -0.83
CA GLN A 47 13.75 -8.37 -0.69
C GLN A 47 12.95 -9.30 -1.63
N LEU A 48 11.66 -9.04 -1.80
CA LEU A 48 10.71 -9.93 -2.48
C LEU A 48 10.16 -9.35 -3.79
N GLY A 49 10.45 -8.07 -4.07
CA GLY A 49 9.91 -7.33 -5.22
C GLY A 49 8.46 -6.89 -5.04
N LEU A 50 7.96 -6.07 -5.96
CA LEU A 50 6.55 -5.66 -6.02
C LEU A 50 5.58 -6.84 -6.19
N GLY A 51 6.06 -7.99 -6.67
CA GLY A 51 5.27 -9.23 -6.73
C GLY A 51 4.75 -9.67 -5.36
N TRP A 52 5.43 -9.32 -4.26
CA TRP A 52 4.93 -9.52 -2.91
C TRP A 52 3.66 -8.71 -2.64
N ALA A 53 3.64 -7.42 -2.96
CA ALA A 53 2.47 -6.58 -2.76
C ALA A 53 1.28 -7.07 -3.60
N VAL A 54 1.53 -7.53 -4.82
CA VAL A 54 0.48 -8.15 -5.66
C VAL A 54 -0.07 -9.42 -5.01
N ALA A 55 0.79 -10.33 -4.56
CA ALA A 55 0.35 -11.57 -3.91
C ALA A 55 -0.43 -11.30 -2.61
N VAL A 56 0.01 -10.33 -1.80
CA VAL A 56 -0.72 -9.88 -0.61
C VAL A 56 -2.09 -9.34 -0.99
N GLN A 57 -2.18 -8.48 -2.01
CA GLN A 57 -3.47 -7.93 -2.46
C GLN A 57 -4.43 -9.03 -2.91
N GLU A 58 -3.94 -10.05 -3.64
CA GLU A 58 -4.76 -11.19 -4.06
C GLU A 58 -5.32 -11.95 -2.86
N VAL A 59 -4.48 -12.19 -1.85
CA VAL A 59 -4.91 -12.84 -0.60
C VAL A 59 -5.95 -11.99 0.13
N LEU A 60 -5.71 -10.69 0.33
CA LEU A 60 -6.67 -9.81 1.00
C LEU A 60 -8.01 -9.73 0.25
N THR A 61 -7.97 -9.71 -1.08
CA THR A 61 -9.18 -9.70 -1.93
C THR A 61 -9.96 -11.01 -1.80
N SER A 62 -9.27 -12.15 -1.69
CA SER A 62 -9.91 -13.47 -1.52
C SER A 62 -10.70 -13.59 -0.22
N LEU A 63 -10.32 -12.84 0.81
CA LEU A 63 -11.00 -12.79 2.10
C LEU A 63 -12.28 -11.94 2.07
N SER A 64 -12.58 -11.26 0.95
CA SER A 64 -13.80 -10.44 0.75
C SER A 64 -14.05 -9.40 1.84
N ALA A 65 -12.99 -8.95 2.51
CA ALA A 65 -13.09 -8.18 3.75
C ALA A 65 -13.10 -6.65 3.55
N GLY A 66 -13.13 -6.16 2.30
CA GLY A 66 -13.13 -4.72 1.99
C GLY A 66 -11.81 -4.01 2.27
N TRP A 67 -10.74 -4.76 2.50
CA TRP A 67 -9.42 -4.23 2.83
C TRP A 67 -8.67 -3.68 1.63
N HIS A 68 -7.82 -2.70 1.90
CA HIS A 68 -6.98 -2.05 0.90
C HIS A 68 -5.50 -2.25 1.22
N LEU A 69 -4.67 -2.37 0.19
CA LEU A 69 -3.23 -2.50 0.33
C LEU A 69 -2.51 -1.26 -0.21
N ILE A 70 -1.52 -0.82 0.54
CA ILE A 70 -0.52 0.17 0.11
C ILE A 70 0.81 -0.54 -0.13
N ALA A 71 1.36 -0.38 -1.33
CA ALA A 71 2.75 -0.71 -1.60
C ALA A 71 3.66 0.47 -1.27
N ASP A 72 4.44 0.33 -0.20
CA ASP A 72 5.47 1.30 0.12
C ASP A 72 6.69 1.11 -0.78
N CYS A 73 6.93 2.09 -1.65
CA CYS A 73 8.01 2.05 -2.64
C CYS A 73 9.24 2.86 -2.19
N GLY A 74 9.23 3.40 -0.96
CA GLY A 74 10.35 4.16 -0.44
C GLY A 74 10.69 5.37 -1.31
N ASN A 75 11.92 5.39 -1.81
CA ASN A 75 12.43 6.43 -2.71
C ASN A 75 12.48 5.98 -4.19
N SER A 76 11.84 4.86 -4.55
CA SER A 76 11.82 4.37 -5.92
C SER A 76 10.59 4.86 -6.67
N ALA A 77 10.73 5.96 -7.41
CA ALA A 77 9.67 6.48 -8.28
C ALA A 77 9.25 5.46 -9.35
N GLY A 78 10.20 4.65 -9.83
CA GLY A 78 9.94 3.57 -10.78
C GLY A 78 9.04 2.49 -10.19
N ASP A 79 9.30 2.07 -8.94
CA ASP A 79 8.46 1.08 -8.27
C ASP A 79 7.08 1.65 -7.95
N ALA A 80 6.98 2.91 -7.54
CA ALA A 80 5.68 3.56 -7.32
C ALA A 80 4.84 3.63 -8.61
N ALA A 81 5.44 4.04 -9.72
CA ALA A 81 4.79 4.06 -11.02
C ALA A 81 4.36 2.66 -11.49
N HIS A 82 5.18 1.65 -11.20
CA HIS A 82 4.87 0.26 -11.53
C HIS A 82 3.75 -0.29 -10.65
N ALA A 83 3.76 -0.04 -9.35
CA ALA A 83 2.68 -0.37 -8.42
C ALA A 83 1.32 0.18 -8.88
N ILE A 84 1.29 1.46 -9.28
CA ILE A 84 0.10 2.09 -9.87
C ILE A 84 -0.33 1.39 -11.16
N SER A 85 0.63 1.06 -12.03
CA SER A 85 0.34 0.39 -13.31
C SER A 85 -0.19 -1.02 -13.15
N LEU A 86 0.19 -1.71 -12.07
CA LEU A 86 -0.33 -3.03 -11.68
C LEU A 86 -1.72 -2.96 -11.03
N GLY A 87 -2.24 -1.75 -10.77
CA GLY A 87 -3.56 -1.56 -10.17
C GLY A 87 -3.60 -1.92 -8.68
N LEU A 88 -2.48 -1.81 -7.97
CA LEU A 88 -2.49 -1.90 -6.51
C LEU A 88 -3.39 -0.78 -5.94
N PRO A 89 -4.14 -0.99 -4.85
CA PRO A 89 -5.08 0.01 -4.34
C PRO A 89 -4.43 1.31 -3.84
N GLY A 90 -3.16 1.23 -3.43
CA GLY A 90 -2.39 2.38 -2.99
C GLY A 90 -0.88 2.20 -3.17
N THR A 91 -0.17 3.33 -3.28
CA THR A 91 1.29 3.37 -3.26
C THR A 91 1.81 4.56 -2.45
N VAL A 92 3.00 4.41 -1.86
CA VAL A 92 3.72 5.48 -1.17
C VAL A 92 5.08 5.71 -1.83
N PHE A 93 5.44 6.99 -2.01
CA PHE A 93 6.78 7.44 -2.42
C PHE A 93 7.20 8.67 -1.62
N TYR A 94 8.39 8.64 -1.00
CA TYR A 94 8.91 9.77 -0.22
C TYR A 94 9.80 10.69 -1.05
N GLY A 95 10.63 10.14 -1.94
CA GLY A 95 11.58 10.92 -2.74
C GLY A 95 12.57 11.72 -1.90
N ASP A 96 12.97 11.19 -0.74
CA ASP A 96 13.87 11.89 0.21
C ASP A 96 15.31 12.02 -0.31
N ASP A 97 15.63 11.34 -1.41
CA ASP A 97 16.88 11.46 -2.16
C ASP A 97 16.84 12.54 -3.26
N LEU A 98 15.68 13.16 -3.49
CA LEU A 98 15.49 14.23 -4.45
C LEU A 98 15.49 15.60 -3.76
N ASP A 99 15.83 16.66 -4.51
CA ASP A 99 15.52 18.01 -4.08
C ASP A 99 14.01 18.29 -4.14
N GLU A 100 13.56 19.34 -3.44
CA GLU A 100 12.13 19.66 -3.30
C GLU A 100 11.41 19.86 -4.64
N ASN A 101 12.09 20.43 -5.66
CA ASN A 101 11.47 20.65 -6.97
C ASN A 101 11.31 19.33 -7.72
N ALA A 102 12.36 18.52 -7.76
CA ALA A 102 12.32 17.20 -8.38
C ALA A 102 11.32 16.27 -7.68
N LYS A 103 11.24 16.33 -6.34
CA LYS A 103 10.26 15.59 -5.54
C LYS A 103 8.83 16.01 -5.89
N ALA A 104 8.56 17.31 -5.99
CA ALA A 104 7.25 17.82 -6.37
C ALA A 104 6.85 17.37 -7.79
N ASP A 105 7.75 17.50 -8.77
CA ASP A 105 7.49 17.08 -10.16
C ASP A 105 7.18 15.58 -10.27
N VAL A 106 7.91 14.75 -9.53
CA VAL A 106 7.68 13.29 -9.49
C VAL A 106 6.37 12.96 -8.78
N ALA A 107 6.10 13.60 -7.64
CA ALA A 107 4.86 13.39 -6.89
C ALA A 107 3.62 13.79 -7.70
N GLU A 108 3.66 14.90 -8.44
CA GLU A 108 2.56 15.33 -9.32
C GLU A 108 2.29 14.30 -10.41
N ARG A 109 3.34 13.77 -11.06
CA ARG A 109 3.21 12.73 -12.08
C ARG A 109 2.60 11.45 -11.51
N LEU A 110 3.07 11.00 -10.35
CA LEU A 110 2.56 9.80 -9.70
C LEU A 110 1.11 9.99 -9.25
N SER A 111 0.76 11.17 -8.71
CA SER A 111 -0.62 11.53 -8.35
C SER A 111 -1.54 11.47 -9.57
N SER A 112 -1.14 12.08 -10.69
CA SER A 112 -1.94 12.05 -11.92
C SER A 112 -2.10 10.63 -12.48
N MET A 113 -1.04 9.82 -12.44
CA MET A 113 -1.13 8.40 -12.82
C MET A 113 -2.09 7.63 -11.91
N ALA A 114 -2.03 7.88 -10.61
CA ALA A 114 -2.86 7.21 -9.62
C ALA A 114 -4.35 7.54 -9.81
N GLU A 115 -4.68 8.81 -10.03
CA GLU A 115 -6.03 9.28 -10.36
C GLU A 115 -6.57 8.59 -11.63
N GLN A 116 -5.76 8.54 -12.70
CA GLN A 116 -6.16 7.87 -13.96
C GLN A 116 -6.41 6.37 -13.80
N ARG A 117 -5.78 5.74 -12.80
CA ARG A 117 -5.88 4.29 -12.53
C ARG A 117 -6.86 3.96 -11.41
N GLY A 118 -7.41 4.96 -10.71
CA GLY A 118 -8.29 4.75 -9.56
C GLY A 118 -7.58 4.12 -8.36
N THR A 119 -6.31 4.46 -8.14
CA THR A 119 -5.51 4.07 -6.97
C THR A 119 -5.18 5.30 -6.12
N VAL A 120 -4.82 5.07 -4.86
CA VAL A 120 -4.33 6.12 -3.96
C VAL A 120 -2.82 6.33 -4.15
N PHE A 121 -2.40 7.59 -4.21
CA PHE A 121 -0.99 7.98 -4.10
C PHE A 121 -0.76 8.74 -2.80
N LEU A 122 0.32 8.38 -2.10
CA LEU A 122 0.71 9.02 -0.85
C LEU A 122 2.17 9.50 -0.94
N SER A 123 2.40 10.76 -0.57
CA SER A 123 3.75 11.32 -0.43
C SER A 123 4.37 11.09 0.96
N GLN A 124 3.62 10.48 1.87
CA GLN A 124 4.02 10.17 3.24
C GLN A 124 3.44 8.84 3.71
N ARG A 125 4.16 8.17 4.61
CA ARG A 125 3.75 6.87 5.15
C ARG A 125 2.62 7.10 6.15
N PRO A 126 1.51 6.34 6.08
CA PRO A 126 0.57 6.27 7.19
C PRO A 126 1.26 5.85 8.49
N ALA A 127 0.69 6.19 9.64
CA ALA A 127 1.14 5.60 10.89
C ALA A 127 0.97 4.07 10.82
N VAL A 128 1.94 3.30 11.28
CA VAL A 128 1.88 1.83 11.20
C VAL A 128 1.69 1.19 12.56
N GLN A 129 0.89 0.13 12.60
CA GLN A 129 0.84 -0.81 13.71
C GLN A 129 1.31 -2.20 13.24
N PRO A 130 2.02 -2.97 14.07
CA PRO A 130 2.40 -4.34 13.71
C PRO A 130 1.16 -5.19 13.44
N ALA A 131 1.30 -6.20 12.56
CA ALA A 131 0.25 -7.20 12.36
C ALA A 131 -0.07 -7.87 13.69
N PHE A 132 -1.38 -8.02 13.95
CA PHE A 132 -1.94 -8.55 15.19
C PHE A 132 -1.15 -9.76 15.69
N HIS A 133 -0.51 -9.62 16.85
CA HIS A 133 0.10 -10.75 17.52
C HIS A 133 -1.02 -11.60 18.12
N THR A 134 -1.15 -12.84 17.66
CA THR A 134 -1.88 -13.86 18.40
C THR A 134 -1.13 -14.09 19.72
N PRO A 135 -1.79 -14.01 20.90
CA PRO A 135 -1.16 -14.35 22.17
C PRO A 135 -0.72 -15.82 22.24
#